data_AF-A0A7S2HIC5-F1
#
_entry.id   AF-A0A7S2HIC5-F1
#
_cell.length_a   1.000
_cell.length_b   1.000
_cell.length_c   1.000
_cell.angle_alpha   90.00
_cell.angle_beta   90.00
_cell.angle_gamma   90.00
#
_symmetry.space_group_name_H-M   'P 1'
#
loop_
_entity.id
_entity.type
_entity.pdbx_description
1 polymer ?
#
loop_
_entity_poly.entity_id
_entity_poly.type
_entity_poly.pdbx_seq_one_letter_code
_entity_poly.pdbx_strand_id
1 'polypeptide(L)'
;MAVLMADLRELTNSIRHLQRSNRDLQEALSCDDDVEFREALLENGQVLARKRHQCIELVDALDSQGFDWKSAFDTESTRLILSFTNEIKKRKEREGDVTSLPVISQEGGGLFL
;
A
#
# COMPACT_ATOMS: atom_id res chain seq x y z
N MET A 1 11.03 7.63 18.53
CA MET A 1 10.39 8.91 18.15
C MET A 1 11.11 9.59 17.00
N ALA A 2 12.22 10.32 17.21
CA ALA A 2 12.99 10.94 16.11
C ALA A 2 13.47 9.91 15.06
N VAL A 3 13.82 8.70 15.52
CA VAL A 3 14.20 7.58 14.66
C VAL A 3 13.07 7.16 13.73
N LEU A 4 11.85 6.90 14.24
CA LEU A 4 10.70 6.48 13.41
C LEU A 4 10.33 7.52 12.35
N MET A 5 10.45 8.82 12.66
CA MET A 5 10.21 9.88 11.68
C MET A 5 11.32 9.98 10.63
N ALA A 6 12.58 9.79 11.04
CA ALA A 6 13.72 9.74 10.12
C ALA A 6 13.58 8.54 9.16
N ASP A 7 13.24 7.37 9.70
CA ASP A 7 13.00 6.15 8.93
C ASP A 7 11.85 6.34 7.94
N LEU A 8 10.74 6.95 8.38
CA LEU A 8 9.60 7.24 7.50
C LEU A 8 10.00 8.21 6.37
N ARG A 9 10.83 9.21 6.67
CA ARG A 9 11.34 10.16 5.67
C ARG A 9 12.29 9.50 4.67
N GLU A 10 13.20 8.68 5.15
CA GLU A 10 14.12 7.93 4.28
C GLU A 10 13.36 6.98 3.35
N LEU A 11 12.39 6.24 3.89
CA LEU A 11 11.54 5.36 3.09
C LEU A 11 10.74 6.12 2.04
N THR A 12 10.14 7.26 2.41
CA THR A 12 9.37 8.09 1.48
C THR A 12 10.24 8.59 0.33
N ASN A 13 11.46 9.05 0.63
CA ASN A 13 12.42 9.48 -0.40
C ASN A 13 12.85 8.32 -1.29
N SER A 14 13.19 7.17 -0.68
CA SER A 14 13.59 5.96 -1.41
C SER A 14 12.48 5.49 -2.37
N ILE A 15 11.22 5.54 -1.94
CA ILE A 15 10.07 5.21 -2.79
C ILE A 15 9.96 6.17 -3.97
N ARG A 16 10.10 7.49 -3.76
CA ARG A 16 10.07 8.47 -4.85
C ARG A 16 11.18 8.23 -5.86
N HIS A 17 12.39 7.96 -5.38
CA HIS A 17 13.52 7.64 -6.25
C HIS A 17 13.26 6.40 -7.10
N LEU A 18 12.73 5.32 -6.50
CA LEU A 18 12.36 4.10 -7.24
C LEU A 18 11.22 4.33 -8.22
N GLN A 19 10.21 5.13 -7.87
CA GLN A 19 9.11 5.47 -8.78
C GLN A 19 9.60 6.27 -9.99
N ARG A 20 10.58 7.17 -9.80
CA ARG A 20 11.22 7.89 -10.89
C ARG A 20 12.04 6.95 -11.77
N SER A 21 12.88 6.11 -11.16
CA SER A 21 13.66 5.10 -11.89
C SER A 21 12.78 4.16 -12.71
N ASN A 22 11.64 3.72 -12.17
CA ASN A 22 10.69 2.90 -12.93
C ASN A 22 10.07 3.64 -14.11
N ARG A 23 9.82 4.95 -13.98
CA ARG A 23 9.33 5.75 -15.10
C ARG A 23 10.38 5.83 -16.20
N ASP A 24 11.63 6.12 -15.83
CA ASP A 24 12.74 6.23 -16.78
C ASP A 24 12.97 4.88 -17.50
N LEU A 25 12.88 3.75 -16.78
CA LEU A 25 12.96 2.40 -17.37
C LEU A 25 11.77 2.08 -18.29
N GLN A 26 10.55 2.50 -17.94
CA GLN A 26 9.37 2.32 -18.80
C GLN A 26 9.46 3.17 -20.08
N GLU A 27 9.97 4.39 -19.97
CA GLU A 27 10.25 5.24 -21.13
C GLU A 27 11.31 4.60 -22.02
N ALA A 28 12.39 4.05 -21.44
CA ALA A 28 13.42 3.33 -22.19
C ALA A 28 12.86 2.08 -22.91
N LEU A 29 12.01 1.29 -22.23
CA LEU A 29 11.34 0.13 -22.83
C LEU A 29 10.42 0.47 -24.00
N SER A 30 9.88 1.70 -24.01
CA SER A 30 9.05 2.15 -25.14
C SER A 30 9.87 2.40 -26.41
N CYS A 31 11.19 2.58 -26.27
CA CYS A 31 12.12 2.79 -27.37
C CYS A 31 12.86 1.50 -27.76
N ASP A 32 13.20 0.64 -26.79
CA ASP A 32 13.94 -0.60 -27.00
C ASP A 32 13.45 -1.70 -26.03
N ASP A 33 13.07 -2.86 -26.55
CA ASP A 33 12.47 -3.94 -25.76
C ASP A 33 13.55 -4.78 -25.05
N ASP A 34 14.16 -4.17 -24.04
CA ASP A 34 15.26 -4.75 -23.27
C ASP A 34 14.76 -5.66 -22.12
N VAL A 35 15.25 -6.91 -22.11
CA VAL A 35 14.96 -7.89 -21.06
C VAL A 35 15.42 -7.39 -19.69
N GLU A 36 16.60 -6.76 -19.61
CA GLU A 36 17.18 -6.29 -18.35
C GLU A 36 16.34 -5.16 -17.74
N PHE A 37 15.76 -4.29 -18.56
CA PHE A 37 14.85 -3.24 -18.07
C PHE A 37 13.54 -3.82 -17.54
N ARG A 38 13.01 -4.89 -18.18
CA ARG A 38 11.83 -5.59 -17.65
C ARG A 38 12.12 -6.26 -16.31
N GLU A 39 13.28 -6.91 -16.18
CA GLU A 39 13.71 -7.53 -14.92
C GLU A 39 13.90 -6.48 -13.81
N ALA A 40 14.56 -5.36 -14.11
CA ALA A 40 14.74 -4.26 -13.18
C ALA A 40 13.39 -3.67 -12.72
N LEU A 41 12.41 -3.53 -13.61
CA LEU A 41 11.05 -3.09 -13.25
C LEU A 41 10.35 -4.07 -12.31
N LEU A 42 10.51 -5.37 -12.54
CA LEU A 42 9.93 -6.41 -11.68
C LEU A 42 10.57 -6.38 -10.29
N GLU A 43 11.90 -6.30 -10.21
CA GLU A 43 12.62 -6.20 -8.94
C GLU A 43 12.24 -4.93 -8.18
N ASN A 44 12.26 -3.78 -8.85
CA ASN A 44 11.85 -2.50 -8.27
C ASN A 44 10.40 -2.55 -7.78
N GLY A 45 9.51 -3.25 -8.49
CA GLY A 45 8.14 -3.50 -8.05
C GLY A 45 8.06 -4.22 -6.70
N GLN A 46 8.88 -5.26 -6.50
CA GLN A 46 8.94 -5.99 -5.23
C GLN A 46 9.54 -5.13 -4.11
N VAL A 47 10.59 -4.36 -4.40
CA VAL A 47 11.21 -3.44 -3.43
C VAL A 47 10.21 -2.35 -3.02
N LEU A 48 9.47 -1.78 -3.97
CA LEU A 48 8.41 -0.81 -3.71
C LEU A 48 7.32 -1.39 -2.82
N ALA A 49 6.87 -2.62 -3.07
CA ALA A 49 5.86 -3.28 -2.23
C ALA A 49 6.34 -3.42 -0.78
N ARG A 50 7.58 -3.87 -0.56
CA ARG A 50 8.17 -3.98 0.79
C ARG A 50 8.26 -2.62 1.49
N LYS A 51 8.79 -1.61 0.81
CA LYS A 51 8.93 -0.25 1.39
C LYS A 51 7.59 0.40 1.71
N ARG A 52 6.56 0.19 0.86
CA ARG A 52 5.20 0.66 1.13
C ARG A 52 4.63 0.03 2.39
N HIS A 53 4.84 -1.27 2.60
CA HIS A 53 4.39 -1.95 3.81
C HIS A 53 5.07 -1.37 5.06
N GLN A 54 6.39 -1.18 5.01
CA GLN A 54 7.15 -0.56 6.11
C GLN A 54 6.69 0.87 6.42
N CYS A 55 6.36 1.68 5.40
CA CYS A 55 5.77 3.01 5.62
C CYS A 55 4.47 2.92 6.41
N ILE A 56 3.62 1.94 6.12
CA ILE A 56 2.33 1.78 6.79
C ILE A 56 2.54 1.36 8.24
N GLU A 57 3.43 0.40 8.51
CA GLU A 57 3.75 -0.01 9.88
C GLU A 57 4.29 1.15 10.72
N LEU A 58 5.14 2.00 10.14
CA LEU A 58 5.66 3.19 10.81
C LEU A 58 4.57 4.23 11.06
N VAL A 59 3.66 4.44 10.11
CA VAL A 59 2.53 5.35 10.28
C VAL A 59 1.59 4.86 11.37
N ASP A 60 1.23 3.57 11.36
CA ASP A 60 0.38 2.97 12.40
C ASP A 60 1.05 3.07 13.78
N ALA A 61 2.38 2.89 13.85
CA ALA A 61 3.15 3.07 15.08
C ALA A 61 3.19 4.53 15.57
N LEU A 62 3.22 5.51 14.66
CA LEU A 62 3.17 6.94 15.00
C LEU A 62 1.75 7.37 15.41
N ASP A 63 0.73 6.92 14.68
CA ASP A 63 -0.68 7.20 14.97
C ASP A 63 -1.09 6.60 16.33
N SER A 64 -0.66 5.37 16.64
CA SER A 64 -0.93 4.74 17.96
C SER A 64 -0.24 5.45 19.14
N GLN A 65 0.84 6.19 18.87
CA GLN A 65 1.51 7.06 19.85
C GLN A 65 0.92 8.48 19.89
N GLY A 66 -0.13 8.77 19.10
CA GLY A 66 -0.79 10.06 19.03
C GLY A 66 0.03 11.15 18.33
N PHE A 67 0.98 10.76 17.48
CA PHE A 67 1.89 11.70 16.84
C PHE A 67 1.31 12.22 15.51
N ASP A 68 1.24 13.55 15.33
CA ASP A 68 0.83 14.16 14.07
C ASP A 68 1.98 14.18 13.05
N TRP A 69 2.25 13.02 12.46
CA TRP A 69 3.29 12.89 11.46
C TRP A 69 2.98 13.70 10.19
N LYS A 70 1.71 13.97 9.87
CA LYS A 70 1.33 14.69 8.64
C LYS A 70 1.89 16.10 8.60
N SER A 71 2.01 16.75 9.75
CA SER A 71 2.60 18.09 9.86
C SER A 71 4.10 18.13 9.54
N ALA A 72 4.80 17.00 9.63
CA ALA A 72 6.25 16.91 9.45
C ALA A 72 6.69 16.62 7.99
N PHE A 73 5.72 16.45 7.10
CA PHE A 73 5.93 16.08 5.71
C PHE A 73 5.29 17.10 4.76
N ASP A 74 5.88 17.24 3.58
CA ASP A 74 5.29 18.04 2.50
C ASP A 74 3.96 17.42 2.00
N THR A 75 3.15 18.21 1.28
CA THR A 75 1.83 17.77 0.79
C THR A 75 1.91 16.54 -0.11
N GLU A 76 2.98 16.39 -0.89
CA GLU A 76 3.16 15.28 -1.82
C GLU A 76 3.51 13.99 -1.08
N SER A 77 4.45 14.05 -0.13
CA SER A 77 4.81 12.96 0.78
C SER A 77 3.58 12.47 1.53
N THR A 78 2.81 13.40 2.11
CA THR A 78 1.59 13.06 2.86
C THR A 78 0.57 12.38 1.97
N ARG A 79 0.35 12.90 0.74
CA ARG A 79 -0.54 12.26 -0.23
C ARG A 79 -0.05 10.86 -0.62
N LEU A 80 1.25 10.69 -0.83
CA LEU A 80 1.86 9.42 -1.20
C LEU A 80 1.66 8.38 -0.09
N ILE A 81 2.00 8.73 1.15
CA ILE A 81 1.85 7.85 2.31
C ILE A 81 0.37 7.47 2.51
N LEU A 82 -0.55 8.45 2.42
CA LEU A 82 -1.99 8.19 2.53
C LEU A 82 -2.53 7.26 1.44
N SER A 83 -1.96 7.32 0.23
CA SER A 83 -2.35 6.41 -0.86
C SER A 83 -2.07 4.96 -0.50
N PHE A 84 -0.98 4.68 0.21
CA PHE A 84 -0.60 3.35 0.65
C PHE A 84 -1.53 2.85 1.78
N THR A 85 -1.81 3.70 2.77
CA THR A 85 -2.70 3.35 3.89
C THR A 85 -4.13 3.07 3.42
N ASN A 86 -4.62 3.86 2.45
CA ASN A 86 -5.97 3.68 1.90
C ASN A 86 -6.08 2.41 1.03
N GLU A 87 -5.02 2.05 0.30
CA GLU A 87 -5.00 0.82 -0.48
C GLU A 87 -5.19 -0.42 0.42
N ILE A 88 -4.55 -0.45 1.59
CA ILE A 88 -4.73 -1.54 2.56
C ILE A 88 -6.12 -1.53 3.20
N LYS A 89 -6.65 -0.37 3.60
CA LYS A 89 -8.02 -0.29 4.14
C LYS A 89 -9.04 -0.84 3.15
N LYS A 90 -8.93 -0.47 1.87
CA LYS A 90 -9.79 -0.98 0.80
C LYS A 90 -9.61 -2.49 0.52
N ARG A 91 -8.45 -3.08 0.81
CA ARG A 91 -8.25 -4.54 0.72
C ARG A 91 -8.91 -5.24 1.91
N LYS A 92 -8.73 -4.72 3.13
CA LYS A 92 -9.37 -5.24 4.34
C LYS A 92 -10.90 -5.16 4.28
N GLU A 93 -11.45 -4.09 3.72
CA GLU A 93 -12.90 -3.95 3.50
C GLU A 93 -13.44 -5.01 2.50
N ARG A 94 -12.67 -5.32 1.46
CA ARG A 94 -13.04 -6.36 0.48
C ARG A 94 -12.90 -7.78 1.04
N GLU A 95 -11.95 -8.01 1.95
CA GLU A 95 -11.77 -9.30 2.63
C GLU A 95 -12.78 -9.48 3.79
N GLY A 96 -13.21 -8.38 4.43
CA GLY A 96 -14.22 -8.37 5.49
C GLY A 96 -15.67 -8.55 5.02
N ASP A 97 -15.94 -8.47 3.71
CA ASP A 97 -17.28 -8.66 3.12
C ASP A 97 -17.59 -10.14 2.81
N VAL A 98 -16.64 -11.06 3.02
CA VAL A 98 -16.82 -12.50 2.72
C VAL A 98 -17.51 -13.27 3.87
N THR A 99 -17.77 -12.65 5.02
CA THR A 99 -18.48 -13.29 6.14
C THR A 99 -19.99 -13.03 6.19
N SER A 100 -20.55 -12.28 5.25
CA SER A 100 -22.01 -12.15 5.09
C SER A 100 -22.55 -13.23 4.16
N LEU A 101 -22.32 -14.51 4.49
CA LEU A 101 -23.13 -15.59 3.92
C LEU A 101 -24.57 -15.37 4.40
N PRO A 102 -25.59 -15.38 3.53
CA PRO A 102 -26.96 -15.38 4.00
C PRO A 102 -27.13 -16.64 4.85
N VAL A 103 -27.46 -16.47 6.12
CA VAL A 103 -28.09 -17.52 6.92
C VAL A 103 -29.30 -17.94 6.11
N ILE A 104 -29.21 -19.11 5.48
CA ILE A 104 -30.37 -19.79 4.91
C ILE A 104 -31.22 -20.16 6.13
N SER A 105 -32.10 -19.25 6.54
CA SER A 105 -33.23 -19.56 7.38
C SER A 105 -34.07 -20.56 6.60
N GLN A 106 -33.92 -21.85 6.90
CA GLN A 106 -34.94 -22.85 6.59
C GLN A 106 -36.15 -22.57 7.47
N GLU A 107 -36.93 -21.56 7.11
CA GLU A 107 -38.32 -21.43 7.49
C GLU A 107 -39.15 -21.88 6.30
N GLY A 108 -39.78 -23.05 6.41
CA GLY A 108 -40.77 -23.49 5.43
C GLY A 108 -41.05 -24.98 5.46
N GLY A 109 -42.19 -25.36 6.04
CA GLY A 109 -42.88 -26.58 5.65
C GLY A 109 -43.54 -27.34 6.78
N GLY A 110 -44.65 -26.81 7.30
CA GLY A 110 -45.59 -27.62 8.06
C GLY A 110 -46.39 -28.58 7.18
N LEU A 111 -46.82 -29.67 7.83
CA LEU A 111 -48.05 -30.47 7.65
C LEU A 111 -48.20 -31.48 6.49
N PHE A 112 -48.93 -32.55 6.86
CA PHE A 112 -49.52 -33.67 6.10
C PHE A 112 -48.56 -34.85 5.82
N LEU A 113 -48.79 -36.09 6.25
CA LEU A 113 -49.96 -36.85 6.73
C LEU A 113 -49.54 -37.84 7.84
#